data_AF-A0A7J7WW14-F1
#
_entry.id   AF-A0A7J7WW14-F1
#
_cell.length_a   1.000
_cell.length_b   1.000
_cell.length_c   1.000
_cell.angle_alpha   90.00
_cell.angle_beta   90.00
_cell.angle_gamma   90.00
#
_symmetry.space_group_name_H-M   'P 1'
#
loop_
_entity.id
_entity.type
_entity.pdbx_description
1 polymer ?
#
loop_
_entity_poly.entity_id
_entity_poly.type
_entity_poly.pdbx_seq_one_letter_code
_entity_poly.pdbx_strand_id
1 'polypeptide(L)'
;MRGCDMGPDGRLLRGYDQFAYDGTDYLALNEDLRSWTAADTAAQITRRKWEAAGEAERVRNILEGRCLEFLHRVLAIGKEVLQRAEPSPWATIPPVGLVVGLVILGAVVTGAVAGAVMWRRKRSGGKGGSYAQAASSDSAQGSDVSLTASKA
;
A
#
# COMPACT_ATOMS: atom_id res chain seq x y z
N MET A 1 7.36 -16.08 -31.84
CA MET A 1 6.40 -16.22 -30.73
C MET A 1 5.01 -15.82 -31.21
N ARG A 2 3.99 -16.63 -30.91
CA ARG A 2 2.58 -16.38 -31.29
C ARG A 2 1.70 -16.63 -30.07
N GLY A 3 0.70 -15.80 -29.85
CA GLY A 3 -0.18 -15.90 -28.68
C GLY A 3 -1.30 -14.85 -28.69
N CYS A 4 -2.18 -14.92 -27.70
CA CYS A 4 -3.27 -13.98 -27.50
C CYS A 4 -3.47 -13.69 -26.01
N ASP A 5 -3.76 -12.44 -25.67
CA ASP A 5 -4.23 -12.03 -24.35
C ASP A 5 -5.75 -11.90 -24.38
N MET A 6 -6.41 -12.36 -23.33
CA MET A 6 -7.87 -12.32 -23.18
C MET A 6 -8.27 -11.34 -22.08
N GLY A 7 -9.27 -10.51 -22.37
CA GLY A 7 -9.85 -9.60 -21.39
C GLY A 7 -10.74 -10.31 -20.35
N PRO A 8 -11.11 -9.65 -19.25
CA PRO A 8 -12.04 -10.22 -18.25
C PRO A 8 -13.42 -10.57 -18.82
N ASP A 9 -13.78 -10.00 -19.96
CA ASP A 9 -15.01 -10.26 -20.72
C ASP A 9 -14.90 -11.47 -21.67
N GLY A 10 -13.74 -12.15 -21.69
CA GLY A 10 -13.49 -13.31 -22.53
C GLY A 10 -13.14 -13.01 -23.99
N ARG A 11 -12.91 -11.73 -24.34
CA ARG A 11 -12.59 -11.29 -25.72
C ARG A 11 -11.10 -11.12 -25.94
N LEU A 12 -10.68 -11.01 -27.21
CA LEU A 12 -9.29 -10.70 -27.57
C LEU A 12 -8.94 -9.29 -27.07
N LEU A 13 -7.99 -9.21 -26.15
CA LEU A 13 -7.38 -7.95 -25.72
C LEU A 13 -6.21 -7.59 -26.63
N ARG A 14 -5.39 -8.59 -26.98
CA ARG A 14 -4.20 -8.40 -27.83
C ARG A 14 -3.82 -9.70 -28.53
N GLY A 15 -3.37 -9.58 -29.78
CA GLY A 15 -2.79 -10.69 -30.54
C GLY A 15 -1.31 -10.48 -30.81
N TYR A 16 -0.55 -11.58 -30.89
CA TYR A 16 0.88 -11.55 -31.21
C TYR A 16 1.20 -12.57 -32.29
N ASP A 17 1.97 -12.16 -33.30
CA ASP A 17 2.68 -13.07 -34.19
C ASP A 17 4.01 -12.46 -34.62
N GLN A 18 5.10 -12.97 -34.03
CA GLN A 18 6.43 -12.36 -34.09
C GLN A 18 7.47 -13.40 -34.50
N PHE A 19 8.37 -13.01 -35.39
CA PHE A 19 9.42 -13.84 -35.97
C PHE A 19 10.77 -13.18 -35.73
N ALA A 20 11.75 -14.01 -35.38
CA ALA A 20 13.13 -13.62 -35.12
C ALA A 20 14.07 -14.49 -35.96
N TYR A 21 15.22 -13.95 -36.34
CA TYR A 21 16.29 -14.65 -37.05
C TYR A 21 17.59 -14.40 -36.30
N ASP A 22 18.41 -15.43 -36.07
CA ASP A 22 19.63 -15.37 -35.26
C ASP A 22 19.49 -14.67 -33.88
N GLY A 23 18.29 -14.75 -33.29
CA GLY A 23 17.96 -14.12 -32.01
C GLY A 23 17.62 -12.63 -32.07
N THR A 24 17.63 -12.00 -33.25
CA THR A 24 17.16 -10.63 -33.47
C THR A 24 15.77 -10.60 -34.06
N ASP A 25 15.00 -9.54 -33.77
CA ASP A 25 13.68 -9.35 -34.37
C ASP A 25 13.77 -9.27 -35.89
N TYR A 26 12.83 -9.93 -36.58
CA TYR A 26 12.78 -9.99 -38.04
C TYR A 26 11.47 -9.39 -38.56
N LEU A 27 10.32 -9.96 -38.15
CA LEU A 27 9.00 -9.54 -38.62
C LEU A 27 7.95 -9.70 -37.50
N ALA A 28 7.15 -8.68 -37.23
CA ALA A 28 6.11 -8.70 -36.20
C ALA A 28 4.77 -8.21 -36.74
N LEU A 29 3.68 -8.90 -36.39
CA LEU A 29 2.32 -8.43 -36.62
C LEU A 29 2.04 -7.25 -35.68
N ASN A 30 1.50 -6.16 -36.24
CA ASN A 30 1.15 -4.97 -35.48
C ASN A 30 -0.15 -5.16 -34.69
N GLU A 31 -0.40 -4.26 -33.75
CA GLU A 31 -1.57 -4.31 -32.85
C GLU A 31 -2.92 -4.22 -33.58
N ASP A 32 -2.91 -3.69 -34.80
CA ASP A 32 -4.08 -3.62 -35.69
C ASP A 32 -4.49 -4.99 -36.28
N LEU A 33 -3.67 -6.03 -36.10
CA LEU A 33 -3.81 -7.38 -36.67
C LEU A 33 -4.02 -7.37 -38.19
N ARG A 34 -3.42 -6.37 -38.87
CA ARG A 34 -3.60 -6.09 -40.31
C ARG A 34 -2.30 -5.73 -41.01
N SER A 35 -1.38 -5.06 -40.32
CA SER A 35 -0.08 -4.64 -40.85
C SER A 35 1.08 -5.30 -40.13
N TRP A 36 2.28 -5.21 -40.70
CA TRP A 36 3.49 -5.84 -40.17
C TRP A 36 4.63 -4.83 -40.03
N THR A 37 5.37 -4.92 -38.93
CA THR A 37 6.67 -4.25 -38.75
C THR A 37 7.79 -5.20 -39.16
N ALA A 38 8.67 -4.73 -40.05
CA ALA A 38 9.83 -5.47 -40.54
C ALA A 38 11.10 -4.78 -40.02
N ALA A 39 12.01 -5.53 -39.42
CA ALA A 39 13.19 -4.99 -38.75
C ALA A 39 14.28 -4.52 -39.72
N ASP A 40 14.46 -5.23 -40.85
CA ASP A 40 15.51 -4.96 -41.84
C ASP A 40 15.02 -5.05 -43.30
N THR A 41 15.93 -4.84 -44.25
CA THR A 41 15.65 -4.89 -45.69
C THR A 41 15.32 -6.30 -46.21
N ALA A 42 15.75 -7.37 -45.55
CA ALA A 42 15.36 -8.74 -45.90
C ALA A 42 13.93 -9.04 -45.40
N ALA A 43 13.61 -8.63 -44.17
CA ALA A 43 12.26 -8.71 -43.62
C ALA A 43 11.24 -7.91 -44.44
N GLN A 44 11.63 -6.78 -45.01
CA GLN A 44 10.79 -6.01 -45.96
C GLN A 44 10.38 -6.83 -47.19
N ILE A 45 11.20 -7.80 -47.65
CA ILE A 45 10.83 -8.70 -48.76
C ILE A 45 9.74 -9.67 -48.31
N THR A 46 9.88 -10.25 -47.11
CA THR A 46 8.86 -11.13 -46.52
C THR A 46 7.56 -10.38 -46.27
N ARG A 47 7.64 -9.16 -45.71
CA ARG A 47 6.49 -8.29 -45.46
C ARG A 47 5.65 -8.10 -46.73
N ARG A 48 6.26 -7.63 -47.82
CA ARG A 48 5.55 -7.37 -49.08
C ARG A 48 4.85 -8.62 -49.63
N LYS A 49 5.47 -9.81 -49.48
CA LYS A 49 4.85 -11.09 -49.88
C LYS A 49 3.63 -11.41 -49.01
N TRP A 50 3.71 -11.17 -47.70
CA TRP A 50 2.62 -11.46 -46.76
C TRP A 50 1.47 -10.45 -46.84
N GLU A 51 1.77 -9.17 -47.07
CA GLU A 51 0.80 -8.12 -47.40
C GLU A 51 0.05 -8.46 -48.69
N ALA A 52 0.76 -8.87 -49.76
CA ALA A 52 0.16 -9.28 -51.02
C ALA A 52 -0.66 -10.59 -50.92
N ALA A 53 -0.30 -11.49 -49.98
CA ALA A 53 -1.01 -12.74 -49.72
C ALA A 53 -2.16 -12.62 -48.70
N GLY A 54 -2.31 -11.47 -48.02
CA GLY A 54 -3.32 -11.27 -46.97
C GLY A 54 -3.07 -12.07 -45.68
N GLU A 55 -1.84 -12.53 -45.40
CA GLU A 55 -1.56 -13.45 -44.28
C GLU A 55 -1.96 -12.88 -42.91
N ALA A 56 -1.96 -11.56 -42.74
CA ALA A 56 -2.44 -10.89 -41.52
C ALA A 56 -3.88 -11.27 -41.15
N GLU A 57 -4.77 -11.41 -42.14
CA GLU A 57 -6.15 -11.84 -41.92
C GLU A 57 -6.23 -13.31 -41.50
N ARG A 58 -5.40 -14.17 -42.12
CA ARG A 58 -5.31 -15.59 -41.76
C ARG A 58 -4.83 -15.76 -40.32
N VAL A 59 -3.84 -14.97 -39.91
CA VAL A 59 -3.31 -14.95 -38.54
C VAL A 59 -4.34 -14.37 -37.56
N ARG A 60 -5.00 -13.25 -37.90
CA ARG A 60 -6.08 -12.67 -37.09
C ARG A 60 -7.17 -13.69 -36.77
N ASN A 61 -7.65 -14.43 -37.77
CA ASN A 61 -8.67 -15.47 -37.58
C ASN A 61 -8.20 -16.62 -36.66
N ILE A 62 -6.89 -16.94 -36.62
CA ILE A 62 -6.32 -17.92 -35.69
C ILE A 62 -6.27 -17.37 -34.26
N LEU A 63 -5.96 -16.08 -34.10
CA LEU A 63 -5.84 -15.40 -32.80
C LEU A 63 -7.22 -15.13 -32.17
N GLU A 64 -8.18 -14.62 -32.95
CA GLU A 64 -9.56 -14.36 -32.52
C GLU A 64 -10.37 -15.65 -32.31
N GLY A 65 -10.09 -16.70 -33.08
CA GLY A 65 -10.75 -18.00 -32.97
C GLY A 65 -10.01 -18.97 -32.06
N ARG A 66 -9.11 -19.79 -32.66
CA ARG A 66 -8.48 -20.95 -32.01
C ARG A 66 -7.73 -20.59 -30.72
N CYS A 67 -7.04 -19.45 -30.68
CA CYS A 67 -6.27 -19.06 -29.51
C CYS A 67 -7.18 -18.74 -28.31
N LEU A 68 -8.24 -17.94 -28.50
CA LEU A 68 -9.22 -17.68 -27.45
C LEU A 68 -10.00 -18.94 -27.05
N GLU A 69 -10.42 -19.78 -28.01
CA GLU A 69 -11.10 -21.05 -27.72
C GLU A 69 -10.27 -21.95 -26.81
N PHE A 70 -8.98 -22.09 -27.11
CA PHE A 70 -8.05 -22.86 -26.29
C PHE A 70 -7.86 -22.24 -24.90
N LEU A 71 -7.72 -20.91 -24.82
CA LEU A 71 -7.54 -20.21 -23.55
C LEU A 71 -8.79 -20.29 -22.65
N HIS A 72 -10.00 -20.14 -23.20
CA HIS A 72 -11.26 -20.40 -22.50
C HIS A 72 -11.30 -21.81 -21.91
N ARG A 73 -10.93 -22.81 -22.70
CA ARG A 73 -10.89 -24.22 -22.26
C ARG A 73 -9.87 -24.45 -21.15
N VAL A 74 -8.67 -23.90 -21.26
CA VAL A 74 -7.62 -24.03 -20.24
C VAL A 74 -8.01 -23.31 -18.94
N LEU A 75 -8.60 -22.12 -19.02
CA LEU A 75 -9.10 -21.38 -17.86
C LEU A 75 -10.28 -22.08 -17.17
N ALA A 76 -11.12 -22.80 -17.92
CA ALA A 76 -12.21 -23.62 -17.36
C ALA A 76 -11.68 -24.87 -16.63
N ILE A 77 -10.69 -25.57 -17.21
CA ILE A 77 -10.07 -26.76 -16.60
C ILE A 77 -9.23 -26.39 -15.38
N GLY A 78 -8.40 -25.35 -15.51
CA GLY A 78 -7.43 -24.93 -14.50
C GLY A 78 -7.93 -23.91 -13.49
N LYS A 79 -9.26 -23.69 -13.39
CA LYS A 79 -9.88 -22.57 -12.65
C LYS A 79 -9.27 -22.33 -11.25
N GLU A 80 -9.19 -23.38 -10.44
CA GLU A 80 -8.72 -23.33 -9.05
C GLU A 80 -7.23 -22.97 -8.89
N VAL A 81 -6.45 -23.00 -9.98
CA VAL A 81 -5.02 -22.66 -10.00
C VAL A 81 -4.77 -21.37 -10.78
N LEU A 82 -5.35 -21.24 -11.97
CA LEU A 82 -5.09 -20.14 -12.91
C LEU A 82 -5.85 -18.86 -12.59
N GLN A 83 -7.02 -18.95 -11.92
CA GLN A 83 -7.83 -17.79 -11.54
C GLN A 83 -7.66 -17.41 -10.06
N ARG A 84 -6.72 -18.06 -9.36
CA ARG A 84 -6.47 -17.88 -7.94
C ARG A 84 -5.50 -16.72 -7.71
N ALA A 85 -6.03 -15.61 -7.18
CA ALA A 85 -5.21 -14.52 -6.67
C ALA A 85 -4.94 -14.73 -5.17
N GLU A 86 -3.69 -14.99 -4.80
CA GLU A 86 -3.29 -15.00 -3.38
C GLU A 86 -3.15 -13.55 -2.89
N PRO A 87 -3.79 -13.16 -1.77
CA PRO A 87 -3.68 -11.81 -1.22
C PRO A 87 -2.24 -11.58 -0.70
N SER A 88 -1.72 -10.37 -0.88
CA SER A 88 -0.39 -10.06 -0.37
C SER A 88 -0.37 -10.04 1.17
N PRO A 89 0.66 -10.59 1.84
CA PRO A 89 0.72 -10.60 3.31
C PRO A 89 0.71 -9.19 3.93
N TRP A 90 1.12 -8.17 3.17
CA TRP A 90 1.16 -6.78 3.61
C TRP A 90 -0.16 -6.02 3.44
N ALA A 91 -1.16 -6.58 2.74
CA ALA A 91 -2.50 -5.98 2.65
C ALA A 91 -3.27 -6.06 3.99
N THR A 92 -2.80 -6.85 4.94
CA THR A 92 -3.41 -7.05 6.28
C THR A 92 -2.62 -6.33 7.38
N ILE A 93 -2.21 -5.08 7.15
CA ILE A 93 -1.87 -4.19 8.28
C ILE A 93 -3.19 -3.80 8.94
N PRO A 94 -3.48 -4.22 10.18
CA PRO A 94 -4.75 -3.91 10.81
C PRO A 94 -4.84 -2.40 11.07
N PRO A 95 -5.99 -1.74 10.79
CA PRO A 95 -6.17 -0.29 11.06
C PRO A 95 -6.01 0.06 12.54
N VAL A 96 -6.05 -0.95 13.42
CA VAL A 96 -5.69 -0.88 14.84
C VAL A 96 -4.37 -0.13 15.08
N GLY A 97 -3.33 -0.33 14.25
CA GLY A 97 -2.06 0.38 14.40
C GLY A 97 -2.19 1.89 14.21
N LEU A 98 -2.97 2.31 13.21
CA LEU A 98 -3.28 3.73 12.95
C LEU A 98 -4.15 4.32 14.07
N VAL A 99 -5.18 3.59 14.50
CA VAL A 99 -6.11 4.02 15.56
C VAL A 99 -5.39 4.19 16.90
N VAL A 100 -4.54 3.24 17.30
CA VAL A 100 -3.74 3.34 18.54
C VAL A 100 -2.77 4.53 18.47
N GLY A 101 -2.12 4.76 17.32
CA GLY A 101 -1.26 5.92 17.11
C GLY A 101 -1.99 7.26 17.29
N LEU A 102 -3.20 7.39 16.71
CA LEU A 102 -4.03 8.59 16.85
C LEU A 102 -4.51 8.83 18.29
N VAL A 103 -4.89 7.77 19.01
CA VAL A 103 -5.31 7.88 20.42
C VAL A 103 -4.15 8.35 21.32
N ILE A 104 -2.94 7.81 21.14
CA ILE A 104 -1.76 8.23 21.89
C ILE A 104 -1.41 9.69 21.62
N LEU A 105 -1.41 10.11 20.34
CA LEU A 105 -1.17 11.51 19.95
C LEU A 105 -2.20 12.47 20.58
N GLY A 106 -3.49 12.12 20.52
CA GLY A 106 -4.56 12.92 21.13
C GLY A 106 -4.40 13.11 22.64
N ALA A 107 -4.02 12.04 23.37
CA ALA A 107 -3.78 12.10 24.80
C ALA A 107 -2.60 13.01 25.17
N VAL A 108 -1.48 12.91 24.44
CA VAL A 108 -0.28 13.73 24.67
C VAL A 108 -0.57 15.22 24.43
N VAL A 109 -1.25 15.57 23.34
CA VAL A 109 -1.62 16.97 23.05
C VAL A 109 -2.54 17.54 24.13
N THR A 110 -3.54 16.77 24.57
CA THR A 110 -4.48 17.19 25.61
C THR A 110 -3.77 17.41 26.96
N GLY A 111 -2.87 16.50 27.34
CA GLY A 111 -2.06 16.62 28.56
C GLY A 111 -1.12 17.83 28.53
N ALA A 112 -0.48 18.11 27.39
CA ALA A 112 0.39 19.28 27.23
C ALA A 112 -0.37 20.61 27.38
N VAL A 113 -1.56 20.73 26.76
CA VAL A 113 -2.42 21.93 26.88
C VAL A 113 -2.89 22.12 28.32
N ALA A 114 -3.39 21.06 28.99
CA ALA A 114 -3.82 21.14 30.38
C ALA A 114 -2.66 21.53 31.32
N GLY A 115 -1.48 20.93 31.14
CA GLY A 115 -0.27 21.27 31.88
C GLY A 115 0.14 22.74 31.71
N ALA A 116 0.15 23.24 30.47
CA ALA A 116 0.45 24.64 30.17
C ALA A 116 -0.56 25.62 30.80
N VAL A 117 -1.85 25.31 30.78
CA VAL A 117 -2.90 26.13 31.41
C VAL A 117 -2.76 26.17 32.93
N MET A 118 -2.52 25.02 33.58
CA MET A 118 -2.29 24.96 35.03
C MET A 118 -1.03 25.74 35.44
N TRP A 119 0.06 25.60 34.68
CA TRP A 119 1.31 26.33 34.88
C TRP A 119 1.11 27.85 34.75
N ARG A 120 0.34 28.30 33.75
CA ARG A 120 -0.03 29.71 33.56
C ARG A 120 -0.87 30.24 34.72
N ARG A 121 -1.86 29.48 35.18
CA ARG A 121 -2.71 29.82 36.33
C ARG A 121 -1.88 29.95 37.62
N LYS A 122 -0.94 29.03 37.86
CA LYS A 122 -0.06 29.05 39.04
C LYS A 122 0.90 30.24 39.06
N ARG A 123 1.43 30.66 37.89
CA ARG A 123 2.29 31.87 37.80
C ARG A 123 1.53 33.19 37.96
N SER A 124 0.20 33.21 37.85
CA SER A 124 -0.59 34.45 37.91
C SER A 124 -0.94 34.92 39.33
N GLY A 125 -0.57 34.17 40.37
CA GLY A 125 -0.99 34.41 41.76
C GLY A 125 0.14 34.78 42.72
N GLY A 126 0.92 35.83 42.43
CA GLY A 126 2.05 36.23 43.28
C GLY A 126 2.43 37.71 43.21
N LYS A 127 2.00 38.49 44.22
CA LYS A 127 2.34 39.90 44.51
C LYS A 127 1.96 40.08 46.00
N GLY A 128 2.81 39.99 47.03
CA GLY A 128 4.08 40.70 47.29
C GLY A 128 3.77 42.11 47.86
N GLY A 129 4.09 42.50 49.11
CA GLY A 129 4.74 41.86 50.26
C GLY A 129 4.99 42.88 51.42
N SER A 130 5.76 42.52 52.48
CA SER A 130 6.19 43.38 53.62
C SER A 130 5.08 43.79 54.61
N TYR A 131 5.24 43.97 55.93
CA TYR A 131 6.34 43.91 56.93
C TYR A 131 5.71 43.54 58.32
N ALA A 132 6.38 43.34 59.47
CA ALA A 132 7.78 43.44 59.92
C ALA A 132 8.09 42.35 60.99
N GLN A 133 9.29 42.38 61.57
CA GLN A 133 9.71 41.59 62.74
C GLN A 133 9.41 42.32 64.06
N ALA A 134 8.81 41.64 65.03
CA ALA A 134 8.78 42.06 66.44
C ALA A 134 9.15 40.88 67.33
N ALA A 135 10.19 41.03 68.14
CA ALA A 135 10.60 40.01 69.10
C ALA A 135 9.72 40.08 70.35
N SER A 136 9.28 38.92 70.84
CA SER A 136 8.75 38.74 72.19
C SER A 136 8.95 37.28 72.59
N SER A 137 9.92 37.04 73.45
CA SER A 137 10.17 35.75 74.09
C SER A 137 9.44 35.73 75.44
N ASP A 138 8.62 34.71 75.71
CA ASP A 138 8.42 34.28 77.10
C ASP A 138 7.98 32.81 77.30
N SER A 139 8.89 32.12 77.99
CA SER A 139 8.77 31.07 79.01
C SER A 139 7.38 30.58 79.50
N ALA A 140 7.14 29.26 79.41
CA ALA A 140 6.56 28.35 80.43
C ALA A 140 6.36 26.94 79.81
N GLN A 141 7.21 25.95 80.08
CA GLN A 141 7.20 25.06 81.25
C GLN A 141 5.93 24.18 81.36
N GLY A 142 6.08 22.87 81.11
CA GLY A 142 5.02 21.87 81.20
C GLY A 142 5.53 20.47 80.84
N SER A 143 6.08 19.76 81.82
CA SER A 143 6.49 18.35 81.71
C SER A 143 5.29 17.41 81.87
N ASP A 144 5.37 16.22 81.26
CA ASP A 144 5.11 14.89 81.86
C ASP A 144 4.77 13.86 80.77
N VAL A 145 5.63 12.88 80.49
CA VAL A 145 5.86 11.56 81.14
C VAL A 145 5.26 10.44 80.30
N SER A 146 6.06 9.38 80.10
CA SER A 146 5.80 8.29 79.17
C SER A 146 4.64 7.37 79.58
N LEU A 147 3.97 6.83 78.55
CA LEU A 147 3.11 5.65 78.65
C LEU A 147 3.88 4.43 79.21
N THR A 148 3.36 3.79 80.25
CA THR A 148 3.71 2.40 80.59
C THR A 148 2.48 1.57 80.99
N ALA A 149 2.21 0.56 80.15
CA ALA A 149 1.80 -0.80 80.49
C ALA A 149 0.62 -1.06 81.47
N SER A 150 -0.47 -1.57 80.87
CA SER A 150 -1.04 -2.91 81.11
C SER A 150 -1.31 -3.46 82.53
N LYS A 151 -2.56 -3.94 82.68
CA LYS A 151 -2.97 -5.27 83.17
C LYS A 151 -3.63 -5.38 84.56
N ALA A 152 -4.96 -5.49 84.56
CA ALA A 152 -5.76 -6.53 85.23
C ALA A 152 -7.19 -6.49 84.70
#